data_AF-A0A955UP58-F1
#
_entry.id   AF-A0A955UP58-F1
#
_cell.length_a   1.000
_cell.length_b   1.000
_cell.length_c   1.000
_cell.angle_alpha   90.00
_cell.angle_beta   90.00
_cell.angle_gamma   90.00
#
_symmetry.space_group_name_H-M   'P 1'
#
loop_
_entity.id
_entity.type
_entity.pdbx_description
1 polymer ?
#
loop_
_entity_poly.entity_id
_entity_poly.type
_entity_poly.pdbx_seq_one_letter_code
_entity_poly.pdbx_strand_id
1 'polypeptide(L)'
;MIPTPKDMFEAWLAEPLGRECEDPRFDVRRARPEEFERIWDVVDAAFGTQRPRAAYEWMYRANPTGLARCWILEERASGRILKTGAEYPWPIWYGDRVERGLLAGDAATLPEWQRKGLSALRRTVRRSHPWYPTFCTIAGPNEGSRVVSAKAGDADSLTGDLPGGVAVLRASGVLERVGAPGPVAAV
;
A
#
# COMPACT_ATOMS: atom_id res chain seq x y z
N MET A 1 -24.91 -9.14 6.90
CA MET A 1 -24.03 -8.10 6.32
C MET A 1 -22.77 -8.10 7.16
N ILE A 2 -21.60 -8.23 6.54
CA ILE A 2 -20.34 -8.20 7.30
C ILE A 2 -20.06 -6.74 7.66
N PRO A 3 -19.87 -6.38 8.94
CA PRO A 3 -19.64 -5.00 9.34
C PRO A 3 -18.31 -4.52 8.79
N THR A 4 -18.33 -3.37 8.11
CA THR A 4 -17.11 -2.70 7.69
C THR A 4 -16.44 -2.07 8.91
N PRO A 5 -15.14 -2.33 9.16
CA PRO A 5 -14.42 -1.65 10.22
C PRO A 5 -14.46 -0.13 10.04
N LYS A 6 -14.49 0.62 11.15
CA LYS A 6 -14.37 2.08 11.12
C LYS A 6 -13.04 2.46 10.45
N ASP A 7 -13.05 3.48 9.60
CA ASP A 7 -11.81 4.07 9.10
C ASP A 7 -11.03 4.71 10.26
N MET A 8 -9.77 4.31 10.39
CA MET A 8 -8.86 4.74 11.44
C MET A 8 -7.69 5.57 10.88
N PHE A 9 -7.80 6.08 9.65
CA PHE A 9 -6.73 6.82 8.97
C PHE A 9 -6.18 7.97 9.82
N GLU A 10 -7.04 8.85 10.35
CA GLU A 10 -6.59 10.00 11.15
C GLU A 10 -5.86 9.59 12.43
N ALA A 11 -6.36 8.58 13.13
CA ALA A 11 -5.72 8.05 14.33
C ALA A 11 -4.37 7.39 13.99
N TRP A 12 -4.30 6.66 12.86
CA TRP A 12 -3.05 6.10 12.35
C TRP A 12 -2.05 7.17 11.94
N LEU A 13 -2.50 8.27 11.33
CA LEU A 13 -1.65 9.36 10.87
C LEU A 13 -1.09 10.19 12.03
N ALA A 14 -1.88 10.39 13.09
CA ALA A 14 -1.52 11.16 14.27
C ALA A 14 -0.58 10.42 15.24
N GLU A 15 -0.58 9.09 15.22
CA GLU A 15 0.23 8.26 16.13
C GLU A 15 1.74 8.61 16.01
N PRO A 16 2.48 8.88 17.08
CA PRO A 16 3.92 9.13 16.98
C PRO A 16 4.68 7.93 16.40
N LEU A 17 5.70 8.19 15.58
CA LEU A 17 6.58 7.14 15.08
C LEU A 17 7.60 6.77 16.17
N GLY A 18 7.93 5.48 16.30
CA GLY A 18 8.95 5.04 17.23
C GLY A 18 10.39 5.36 16.79
N ARG A 19 10.59 5.69 15.50
CA ARG A 19 11.89 6.04 14.92
C ARG A 19 11.74 7.03 13.78
N GLU A 20 12.78 7.85 13.58
CA GLU A 20 12.97 8.69 12.41
C GLU A 20 13.97 8.05 11.42
N CYS A 21 14.08 8.62 10.23
CA CYS A 21 15.08 8.19 9.24
C CYS A 21 16.47 8.68 9.67
N GLU A 22 17.41 7.75 9.84
CA GLU A 22 18.79 8.05 10.28
C GLU A 22 19.65 8.70 9.17
N ASP A 23 19.30 8.48 7.89
CA ASP A 23 20.02 9.11 6.77
C ASP A 23 19.56 10.57 6.60
N PRO A 24 20.43 11.57 6.79
CA PRO A 24 20.05 12.98 6.79
C PRO A 24 19.64 13.49 5.41
N ARG A 25 19.85 12.73 4.33
CA ARG A 25 19.41 13.12 2.97
C ARG A 25 17.93 12.88 2.75
N PHE A 26 17.32 12.02 3.57
CA PHE A 26 15.97 11.54 3.34
C PHE A 26 15.04 11.84 4.51
N ASP A 27 13.78 11.96 4.16
CA ASP A 27 12.68 11.97 5.11
C ASP A 27 11.80 10.76 4.82
N VAL A 28 11.48 9.97 5.85
CA VAL A 28 10.54 8.86 5.73
C VAL A 28 9.36 9.16 6.61
N ARG A 29 8.17 9.25 6.01
CA ARG A 29 6.96 9.60 6.72
C ARG A 29 5.72 9.00 6.10
N ARG A 30 4.62 9.11 6.84
CA ARG A 30 3.28 8.85 6.33
C ARG A 30 2.87 9.99 5.41
N ALA A 31 2.23 9.65 4.29
CA ALA A 31 1.72 10.64 3.35
C ALA A 31 0.32 11.09 3.77
N ARG A 32 0.03 12.37 3.55
CA ARG A 32 -1.33 12.90 3.67
C ARG A 32 -2.13 12.70 2.38
N PRO A 33 -3.48 12.76 2.43
CA PRO A 33 -4.30 12.58 1.24
C PRO A 33 -3.99 13.55 0.10
N GLU A 34 -3.49 14.75 0.38
CA GLU A 34 -3.11 15.74 -0.65
C GLU A 34 -1.89 15.29 -1.45
N GLU A 35 -1.11 14.34 -0.93
CA GLU A 35 0.14 13.86 -1.56
C GLU A 35 -0.08 12.60 -2.40
N PHE A 36 -1.28 12.01 -2.37
CA PHE A 36 -1.54 10.75 -3.05
C PHE A 36 -1.32 10.82 -4.56
N GLU A 37 -1.52 11.98 -5.19
CA GLU A 37 -1.24 12.14 -6.63
C GLU A 37 0.25 12.03 -6.93
N ARG A 38 1.11 12.62 -6.09
CA ARG A 38 2.57 12.53 -6.22
C ARG A 38 3.05 11.09 -6.03
N ILE A 39 2.39 10.32 -5.17
CA ILE A 39 2.65 8.87 -5.00
C ILE A 39 2.35 8.14 -6.29
N TRP A 40 1.20 8.43 -6.90
CA TRP A 40 0.78 7.80 -8.14
C TRP A 40 1.81 8.01 -9.26
N ASP A 41 2.30 9.24 -9.40
CA ASP A 41 3.30 9.57 -10.42
C ASP A 41 4.61 8.78 -10.23
N VAL A 42 5.03 8.56 -8.98
CA VAL A 42 6.19 7.70 -8.67
C VAL A 42 5.95 6.26 -9.08
N VAL A 43 4.75 5.75 -8.86
CA VAL A 43 4.41 4.37 -9.17
C VAL A 43 4.31 4.15 -10.69
N ASP A 44 3.70 5.08 -11.42
CA ASP A 44 3.63 5.03 -12.88
C ASP A 44 5.04 5.12 -13.50
N ALA A 45 5.91 6.00 -12.97
CA ALA A 45 7.30 6.08 -13.39
C ALA A 45 8.11 4.81 -13.08
N ALA A 46 7.88 4.17 -11.93
CA ALA A 46 8.60 2.96 -11.54
C ALA A 46 8.21 1.72 -12.35
N PHE A 47 6.94 1.62 -12.75
CA PHE A 47 6.43 0.48 -13.53
C PHE A 47 6.37 0.76 -15.04
N GLY A 48 6.62 1.99 -15.49
CA GLY A 48 6.60 2.36 -16.91
C GLY A 48 5.22 2.23 -17.54
N THR A 49 4.15 2.33 -16.75
CA THR A 49 2.77 2.20 -17.21
C THR A 49 1.90 3.29 -16.59
N GLN A 50 1.02 3.87 -17.40
CA GLN A 50 -0.02 4.76 -16.92
C GLN A 50 -1.23 3.92 -16.54
N ARG A 51 -1.54 3.86 -15.24
CA ARG A 51 -2.72 3.13 -14.76
C ARG A 51 -3.95 4.05 -14.81
N PRO A 52 -5.18 3.49 -14.87
CA PRO A 52 -6.39 4.32 -14.89
C PRO A 52 -6.56 5.13 -13.59
N ARG A 53 -6.79 6.45 -13.71
CA ARG A 53 -7.04 7.34 -12.56
C ARG A 53 -8.23 6.90 -11.71
N ALA A 54 -9.25 6.27 -12.31
CA ALA A 54 -10.39 5.73 -11.59
C ALA A 54 -10.00 4.62 -10.60
N ALA A 55 -9.03 3.76 -10.94
CA ALA A 55 -8.54 2.73 -10.05
C ALA A 55 -7.78 3.34 -8.85
N TYR A 56 -6.99 4.38 -9.11
CA TYR A 56 -6.33 5.17 -8.07
C TYR A 56 -7.35 5.80 -7.10
N GLU A 57 -8.33 6.53 -7.63
CA GLU A 57 -9.34 7.21 -6.82
C GLU A 57 -10.07 6.23 -5.91
N TRP A 58 -10.47 5.09 -6.49
CA TRP A 58 -11.13 4.03 -5.77
C TRP A 58 -10.25 3.41 -4.67
N MET A 59 -8.98 3.10 -4.96
CA MET A 59 -8.10 2.46 -3.95
C MET A 59 -7.65 3.42 -2.84
N TYR A 60 -7.41 4.68 -3.18
CA TYR A 60 -6.76 5.64 -2.29
C TYR A 60 -7.74 6.47 -1.47
N ARG A 61 -8.85 6.91 -2.09
CA ARG A 61 -9.77 7.89 -1.50
C ARG A 61 -11.16 7.33 -1.25
N ALA A 62 -11.68 6.56 -2.20
CA ALA A 62 -13.04 6.07 -2.19
C ALA A 62 -13.16 4.57 -1.81
N ASN A 63 -12.13 4.01 -1.16
CA ASN A 63 -12.17 2.63 -0.71
C ASN A 63 -13.22 2.53 0.41
N PRO A 64 -14.23 1.66 0.28
CA PRO A 64 -15.33 1.57 1.25
C PRO A 64 -14.88 1.16 2.66
N THR A 65 -13.65 0.66 2.81
CA THR A 65 -13.07 0.27 4.09
C THR A 65 -12.11 1.30 4.69
N GLY A 66 -11.92 2.44 4.02
CA GLY A 66 -11.15 3.58 4.52
C GLY A 66 -10.02 4.03 3.59
N LEU A 67 -9.42 5.17 3.92
CA LEU A 67 -8.33 5.77 3.14
C LEU A 67 -7.07 4.90 3.09
N ALA A 68 -6.34 4.98 1.97
CA ALA A 68 -5.04 4.32 1.85
C ALA A 68 -4.02 4.87 2.86
N ARG A 69 -3.26 3.97 3.47
CA ARG A 69 -2.17 4.29 4.38
C ARG A 69 -0.87 4.24 3.62
N CYS A 70 -0.34 5.41 3.30
CA CYS A 70 0.82 5.50 2.43
C CYS A 70 2.07 5.89 3.22
N TRP A 71 3.17 5.22 2.90
CA TRP A 71 4.51 5.56 3.36
C TRP A 71 5.33 6.07 2.20
N ILE A 72 5.95 7.22 2.39
CA ILE A 72 6.83 7.84 1.39
C ILE A 72 8.23 8.02 1.96
N LEU A 73 9.20 7.99 1.05
CA LEU A 73 10.56 8.44 1.29
C LEU A 73 10.83 9.59 0.32
N GLU A 74 11.07 10.77 0.87
CA GLU A 74 11.31 12.03 0.18
C GLU A 74 12.78 12.44 0.32
N GLU A 75 13.38 12.97 -0.73
CA GLU A 75 14.70 13.60 -0.66
C GLU A 75 14.56 15.01 -0.10
N ARG A 76 15.25 15.30 1.01
CA ARG A 76 15.13 16.61 1.69
C ARG A 76 15.59 17.78 0.82
N ALA A 77 16.62 17.58 0.00
CA ALA A 77 17.20 18.63 -0.82
C ALA A 77 16.23 19.13 -1.91
N SER A 78 15.44 18.24 -2.51
CA SER A 78 14.55 18.55 -3.63
C SER A 78 13.07 18.52 -3.26
N GLY A 79 12.72 17.94 -2.10
CA GLY A 79 11.34 17.61 -1.76
C GLY A 79 10.73 16.54 -2.68
N ARG A 80 11.52 15.79 -3.46
CA ARG A 80 11.00 14.80 -4.41
C ARG A 80 10.72 13.47 -3.70
N ILE A 81 9.53 12.90 -3.90
CA ILE A 81 9.23 11.54 -3.45
C ILE A 81 9.99 10.55 -4.34
N LEU A 82 10.84 9.73 -3.73
CA LEU A 82 11.70 8.77 -4.44
C LEU A 82 11.19 7.34 -4.33
N LYS A 83 10.48 7.04 -3.25
CA LYS A 83 9.95 5.72 -2.95
C LYS A 83 8.62 5.82 -2.22
N THR A 84 7.73 4.90 -2.54
CA THR A 84 6.41 4.79 -1.95
C THR A 84 6.15 3.37 -1.45
N GLY A 85 5.05 3.22 -0.73
CA GLY A 85 4.26 1.99 -0.66
C GLY A 85 2.97 2.26 0.09
N ALA A 86 1.90 1.68 -0.42
CA ALA A 86 0.56 1.88 0.08
C ALA A 86 0.04 0.61 0.75
N GLU A 87 -0.77 0.81 1.76
CA GLU A 87 -1.52 -0.22 2.46
C GLU A 87 -2.98 0.20 2.44
N TYR A 88 -3.79 -0.48 1.66
CA TYR A 88 -5.22 -0.22 1.56
C TYR A 88 -5.92 -0.96 2.69
N PRO A 89 -6.77 -0.32 3.51
CA PRO A 89 -7.64 -1.04 4.42
C PRO A 89 -8.34 -2.15 3.64
N TRP A 90 -8.34 -3.35 4.21
CA TRP A 90 -8.93 -4.51 3.59
C TRP A 90 -9.50 -5.39 4.69
N PRO A 91 -10.75 -5.84 4.59
CA PRO A 91 -11.32 -6.54 5.71
C PRO A 91 -10.87 -8.01 5.64
N ILE A 92 -10.30 -8.50 6.74
CA ILE A 92 -9.71 -9.84 6.86
C ILE A 92 -10.38 -10.53 8.05
N TRP A 93 -10.64 -11.83 7.91
CA TRP A 93 -11.20 -12.68 8.97
C TRP A 93 -10.32 -13.89 9.19
N TYR A 94 -10.22 -14.29 10.46
CA TYR A 94 -9.64 -15.55 10.87
C TYR A 94 -10.72 -16.36 11.61
N GLY A 95 -11.36 -17.27 10.88
CA GLY A 95 -12.56 -17.95 11.37
C GLY A 95 -13.71 -16.96 11.59
N ASP A 96 -14.14 -16.81 12.84
CA ASP A 96 -15.19 -15.90 13.28
C ASP A 96 -14.65 -14.53 13.76
N ARG A 97 -13.33 -14.36 13.83
CA ARG A 97 -12.68 -13.13 14.31
C ARG A 97 -12.43 -12.15 13.17
N VAL A 98 -12.82 -10.90 13.37
CA VAL A 98 -12.46 -9.78 12.48
C VAL A 98 -11.04 -9.32 12.81
N GLU A 99 -10.21 -9.19 11.78
CA GLU A 99 -8.85 -8.68 11.89
C GLU A 99 -8.72 -7.26 11.32
N ARG A 100 -7.74 -6.52 11.82
CA ARG A 100 -7.29 -5.29 11.18
C ARG A 100 -6.48 -5.67 9.94
N GLY A 101 -7.15 -5.72 8.79
CA GLY A 101 -6.52 -6.13 7.55
C GLY A 101 -6.02 -4.98 6.69
N LEU A 102 -4.97 -5.27 5.92
CA LEU A 102 -4.40 -4.40 4.91
C LEU A 102 -4.12 -5.22 3.65
N LEU A 103 -4.38 -4.62 2.48
CA LEU A 103 -3.82 -5.06 1.21
C LEU A 103 -2.64 -4.14 0.89
N ALA A 104 -1.42 -4.68 0.86
CA ALA A 104 -0.23 -3.92 0.50
C ALA A 104 -0.03 -3.87 -1.02
N GLY A 105 0.28 -2.68 -1.52
CA GLY A 105 0.52 -2.42 -2.94
C GLY A 105 1.42 -1.20 -3.15
N ASP A 106 1.62 -0.85 -4.42
CA ASP A 106 2.28 0.39 -4.85
C ASP A 106 3.63 0.67 -4.17
N ALA A 107 4.35 -0.40 -3.83
CA ALA A 107 5.69 -0.38 -3.27
C ALA A 107 6.72 -0.06 -4.36
N ALA A 108 6.72 1.17 -4.84
CA ALA A 108 7.54 1.63 -5.94
C ALA A 108 8.81 2.34 -5.48
N THR A 109 9.84 2.31 -6.32
CA THR A 109 11.03 3.16 -6.21
C THR A 109 11.34 3.68 -7.60
N LEU A 110 11.58 4.99 -7.72
CA LEU A 110 11.96 5.59 -9.00
C LEU A 110 13.15 4.87 -9.64
N PRO A 111 13.16 4.64 -10.96
CA PRO A 111 14.17 3.83 -11.63
C PRO A 111 15.61 4.23 -11.30
N GLU A 112 15.93 5.53 -11.33
CA GLU A 112 17.25 6.08 -11.06
C GLU A 112 17.69 5.95 -9.58
N TRP A 113 16.75 5.62 -8.69
CA TRP A 113 16.96 5.42 -7.26
C TRP A 113 16.89 3.95 -6.81
N GLN A 114 16.69 3.02 -7.73
CA GLN A 114 16.69 1.60 -7.42
C GLN A 114 18.07 1.13 -6.94
N ARG A 115 18.08 0.08 -6.10
CA ARG A 115 19.30 -0.55 -5.53
C ARG A 115 20.16 0.37 -4.64
N LYS A 116 19.64 1.52 -4.19
CA LYS A 116 20.32 2.46 -3.28
C LYS A 116 19.90 2.33 -1.80
N GLY A 117 19.38 1.18 -1.39
CA GLY A 117 19.00 0.94 0.02
C GLY A 117 17.72 1.61 0.51
N LEU A 118 17.01 2.38 -0.32
CA LEU A 118 15.79 3.12 0.07
C LEU A 118 14.69 2.24 0.70
N SER A 119 14.57 0.99 0.26
CA SER A 119 13.61 0.05 0.84
C SER A 119 13.92 -0.30 2.30
N ALA A 120 15.19 -0.37 2.68
CA ALA A 120 15.59 -0.63 4.06
C ALA A 120 15.25 0.57 4.95
N LEU A 121 15.62 1.78 4.54
CA LEU A 121 15.30 3.03 5.26
C LEU A 121 13.80 3.15 5.53
N ARG A 122 12.98 3.02 4.47
CA ARG A 122 11.52 3.10 4.61
C ARG A 122 10.97 2.02 5.55
N ARG A 123 11.45 0.78 5.41
CA ARG A 123 11.00 -0.36 6.19
C ARG A 123 11.26 -0.16 7.68
N THR A 124 12.46 0.30 8.06
CA THR A 124 12.83 0.53 9.46
C THR A 124 11.88 1.51 10.12
N VAL A 125 11.63 2.67 9.49
CA VAL A 125 10.71 3.68 10.02
C VAL A 125 9.27 3.17 10.04
N ARG A 126 8.78 2.56 8.95
CA ARG A 126 7.43 1.96 8.91
C ARG A 126 7.21 0.96 10.05
N ARG A 127 8.17 0.06 10.29
CA ARG A 127 8.07 -0.97 11.33
C ARG A 127 8.12 -0.43 12.75
N SER A 128 8.60 0.80 12.93
CA SER A 128 8.57 1.48 14.23
C SER A 128 7.18 2.04 14.58
N HIS A 129 6.23 2.03 13.65
CA HIS A 129 4.87 2.49 13.91
C HIS A 129 4.19 1.58 14.96
N PRO A 130 3.59 2.11 16.04
CA PRO A 130 3.01 1.29 17.11
C PRO A 130 1.95 0.30 16.64
N TRP A 131 1.22 0.65 15.58
CA TRP A 131 0.19 -0.23 15.02
C TRP A 131 0.73 -1.29 14.03
N TYR A 132 2.00 -1.24 13.63
CA TYR A 132 2.59 -2.21 12.70
C TYR A 132 2.32 -3.69 13.10
N PRO A 133 2.56 -4.14 14.36
CA PRO A 133 2.29 -5.52 14.75
C PRO A 133 0.79 -5.84 14.90
N THR A 134 -0.10 -4.85 14.77
CA THR A 134 -1.55 -5.03 14.96
C THR A 134 -2.31 -5.31 13.66
N PHE A 135 -1.62 -5.27 12.52
CA PHE A 135 -2.23 -5.48 11.20
C PHE A 135 -1.89 -6.85 10.63
N CYS A 136 -2.90 -7.50 10.05
CA CYS A 136 -2.72 -8.60 9.11
C CYS A 136 -2.59 -8.01 7.71
N THR A 137 -1.53 -8.34 6.97
CA THR A 137 -1.29 -7.76 5.63
C THR A 137 -1.24 -8.85 4.58
N ILE A 138 -2.04 -8.70 3.52
CA ILE A 138 -1.97 -9.49 2.29
C ILE A 138 -1.19 -8.68 1.26
N ALA A 139 -0.30 -9.34 0.51
CA ALA A 139 0.47 -8.71 -0.56
C ALA A 139 0.70 -9.68 -1.71
N GLY A 140 0.81 -9.16 -2.93
CA GLY A 140 1.27 -9.91 -4.11
C GLY A 140 2.68 -9.50 -4.52
N PRO A 141 3.75 -9.93 -3.82
CA PRO A 141 5.10 -9.51 -4.14
C PRO A 141 5.57 -10.13 -5.46
N ASN A 142 6.03 -9.28 -6.38
CA ASN A 142 6.81 -9.72 -7.55
C ASN A 142 8.16 -10.32 -7.10
N GLU A 143 8.87 -10.98 -8.03
CA GLU A 143 10.13 -11.67 -7.74
C GLU A 143 11.16 -10.77 -7.04
N GLY A 144 11.38 -9.55 -7.55
CA GLY A 144 12.29 -8.58 -6.93
C GLY A 144 11.90 -8.21 -5.50
N SER A 145 10.60 -8.06 -5.24
CA SER A 145 10.08 -7.79 -3.89
C SER A 145 10.30 -8.97 -2.95
N ARG A 146 10.13 -10.21 -3.43
CA ARG A 146 10.40 -11.42 -2.64
C ARG A 146 11.87 -11.49 -2.22
N VAL A 147 12.80 -11.23 -3.15
CA VAL A 147 14.23 -11.18 -2.85
C VAL A 147 14.55 -10.10 -1.80
N VAL A 148 13.95 -8.92 -1.92
CA VAL A 148 14.15 -7.81 -0.97
C VAL A 148 13.55 -8.11 0.41
N SER A 149 12.48 -8.90 0.50
CA SER A 149 11.91 -9.38 1.76
C SER A 149 12.79 -10.46 2.38
N ALA A 150 13.22 -11.46 1.60
CA ALA A 150 14.10 -12.52 2.09
C ALA A 150 15.41 -11.95 2.68
N LYS A 151 16.06 -11.01 1.99
CA LYS A 151 17.25 -10.31 2.49
C LYS A 151 17.02 -9.51 3.79
N ALA A 152 15.77 -9.14 4.06
CA ALA A 152 15.40 -8.40 5.26
C ALA A 152 15.02 -9.33 6.44
N GLY A 153 15.21 -10.64 6.29
CA GLY A 153 14.80 -11.63 7.30
C GLY A 153 13.29 -11.89 7.32
N ASP A 154 12.58 -11.47 6.28
CA ASP A 154 11.12 -11.63 6.15
C ASP A 154 10.74 -12.88 5.35
N ALA A 155 11.66 -13.83 5.18
CA ALA A 155 11.39 -15.07 4.45
C ALA A 155 10.28 -15.88 5.13
N ASP A 156 10.26 -15.88 6.47
CA ASP A 156 9.32 -16.68 7.28
C ASP A 156 8.04 -15.92 7.63
N SER A 157 8.01 -14.59 7.44
CA SER A 157 6.80 -13.77 7.62
C SER A 157 5.85 -13.79 6.42
N LEU A 158 6.25 -14.49 5.34
CA LEU A 158 5.36 -14.97 4.28
C LEU A 158 4.58 -16.18 4.82
N THR A 159 3.62 -15.95 5.70
CA THR A 159 2.77 -17.01 6.27
C THR A 159 1.86 -17.62 5.20
N GLY A 160 2.42 -18.55 4.41
CA GLY A 160 1.74 -19.41 3.45
C GLY A 160 1.61 -18.84 2.03
N ASP A 161 1.69 -19.71 1.03
CA ASP A 161 1.08 -19.44 -0.27
C ASP A 161 -0.39 -19.07 -0.03
N LEU A 162 -0.90 -18.02 -0.68
CA LEU A 162 -2.34 -17.86 -0.86
C LEU A 162 -2.74 -18.87 -1.95
N PRO A 163 -3.33 -20.04 -1.63
CA PRO A 163 -3.73 -21.01 -2.67
C PRO A 163 -4.91 -20.50 -3.50
N GLY A 164 -5.43 -19.32 -3.15
CA GLY A 164 -6.45 -18.57 -3.84
C GLY A 164 -6.96 -17.47 -2.92
N GLY A 165 -7.34 -16.34 -3.51
CA GLY A 165 -8.15 -15.32 -2.88
C GLY A 165 -9.28 -14.99 -3.83
N VAL A 166 -10.53 -15.07 -3.36
CA VAL A 166 -11.68 -14.64 -4.17
C VAL A 166 -11.91 -13.16 -3.90
N ALA A 167 -11.37 -12.30 -4.77
CA ALA A 167 -11.84 -10.93 -4.86
C ALA A 167 -13.21 -10.96 -5.54
N VAL A 168 -14.29 -10.94 -4.76
CA VAL A 168 -15.64 -10.76 -5.32
C VAL A 168 -15.80 -9.30 -5.73
N LEU A 169 -15.18 -8.94 -6.86
CA LEU A 169 -15.52 -7.70 -7.55
C LEU A 169 -16.88 -7.94 -8.21
N ARG A 170 -17.94 -7.35 -7.67
CA ARG A 170 -19.17 -7.13 -8.45
C ARG A 170 -18.86 -6.07 -9.51
N ALA A 171 -18.00 -6.43 -10.48
CA ALA A 171 -17.53 -5.53 -11.52
C ALA A 171 -18.72 -4.89 -12.24
N SER A 172 -19.81 -5.64 -12.46
CA SER A 172 -21.07 -5.13 -12.98
C SER A 172 -21.62 -3.92 -12.20
N GLY A 173 -21.67 -3.98 -10.87
CA GLY A 173 -22.20 -2.89 -10.04
C GLY A 173 -21.26 -1.68 -9.90
N VAL A 174 -19.97 -1.84 -10.18
CA VAL A 174 -19.02 -0.72 -10.27
C VAL A 174 -19.13 -0.07 -11.66
N LEU A 175 -19.13 -0.88 -12.72
CA LEU A 175 -19.25 -0.45 -14.11
C LEU A 175 -20.57 0.30 -14.37
N GLU A 176 -21.68 -0.20 -13.83
CA GLU A 176 -22.98 0.46 -13.88
C GLU A 176 -22.95 1.86 -13.24
N ARG A 177 -22.31 1.99 -12.07
CA ARG A 177 -22.24 3.26 -11.32
C ARG A 177 -21.42 4.33 -12.04
N VAL A 178 -20.39 3.91 -12.78
CA VAL A 178 -19.48 4.83 -13.49
C VAL A 178 -19.84 4.97 -14.98
N GLY A 179 -20.97 4.39 -15.42
CA GLY A 179 -21.41 4.43 -16.81
C GLY A 179 -20.46 3.71 -17.78
N ALA A 180 -19.63 2.80 -17.30
CA ALA A 180 -18.71 2.03 -18.13
C ALA A 180 -19.41 0.77 -18.67
N PRO A 181 -19.08 0.32 -19.89
CA PRO A 181 -19.62 -0.91 -20.44
C PRO A 181 -19.32 -2.11 -19.53
N GLY A 182 -20.32 -2.97 -19.34
CA GLY A 182 -20.22 -4.18 -18.52
C GLY A 182 -19.15 -5.14 -19.03
N PRO A 183 -18.69 -6.09 -18.19
CA PRO A 183 -17.71 -7.06 -18.63
C PRO A 183 -18.34 -7.96 -19.70
N VAL A 184 -17.68 -8.06 -20.86
CA VAL A 184 -18.07 -9.00 -21.91
C VAL A 184 -17.82 -10.41 -21.37
N ALA A 185 -18.85 -11.25 -21.35
CA ALA A 185 -18.67 -12.65 -20.99
C ALA A 185 -17.62 -13.26 -21.93
N ALA A 186 -16.50 -13.73 -21.38
CA ALA A 186 -15.60 -14.58 -22.13
C ALA A 186 -16.34 -15.90 -22.37
N VAL A 187 -16.56 -16.22 -23.64
CA VAL A 187 -17.13 -17.50 -24.10
C VAL A 187 -16.06 -18.58 -24.03
#